data_AF-A0A0E9V7V1-F1
#
_entry.id   AF-A0A0E9V7V1-F1
#
_cell.length_a   1.000
_cell.length_b   1.000
_cell.length_c   1.000
_cell.angle_alpha   90.00
_cell.angle_beta   90.00
_cell.angle_gamma   90.00
#
_symmetry.space_group_name_H-M   'P 1'
#
loop_
_entity.id
_entity.type
_entity.pdbx_description
1 polymer ?
#
loop_
_entity_poly.entity_id
_entity_poly.type
_entity_poly.pdbx_seq_one_letter_code
_entity_poly.pdbx_strand_id
1 'polypeptide(L)'
;MELGGTEGTPRGLFTCELCELTTPFTYYGQKPPNTRAIVLLEECYVMRDPFCPEKEKFLVLGSTCSLCRKTVCVSAELQSVLH
;
A
#
# COMPACT_ATOMS: atom_id res chain seq x y z
N MET A 1 -3.06 14.27 14.51
CA MET A 1 -2.26 14.60 13.32
C MET A 1 -2.93 13.91 12.13
N GLU A 2 -3.92 14.57 11.55
CA GLU A 2 -4.69 14.03 10.43
C GLU A 2 -3.98 14.45 9.15
N LEU A 3 -3.15 13.57 8.60
CA LEU A 3 -2.44 13.84 7.36
C LEU A 3 -3.37 13.59 6.16
N GLY A 4 -4.30 14.52 5.95
CA GLY A 4 -5.02 14.68 4.69
C GLY A 4 -4.02 14.95 3.57
N GLY A 5 -3.77 13.96 2.72
CA GLY A 5 -2.94 14.11 1.52
C GLY A 5 -3.78 14.71 0.40
N THR A 6 -3.24 15.74 -0.25
CA THR A 6 -3.69 16.18 -1.56
C THR A 6 -3.77 14.97 -2.49
N GLU A 7 -5.00 14.59 -2.87
CA GLU A 7 -5.32 13.41 -3.67
C GLU A 7 -4.59 13.44 -5.03
N GLY A 8 -3.42 12.79 -5.10
CA GLY A 8 -2.70 12.56 -6.35
C GLY A 8 -1.19 12.78 -6.30
N THR A 9 -0.65 13.40 -5.25
CA THR A 9 0.82 13.58 -5.13
C THR A 9 1.43 12.41 -4.34
N PRO A 10 2.49 11.75 -4.85
CA PRO A 10 3.18 10.72 -4.09
C PRO A 10 3.74 11.32 -2.80
N ARG A 11 3.41 10.70 -1.67
CA ARG A 11 3.89 11.11 -0.32
C ARG A 11 5.30 10.62 -0.05
N GLY A 12 5.73 9.58 -0.76
CA GLY A 12 7.04 8.97 -0.64
C GLY A 12 7.13 7.71 -1.48
N LEU A 13 8.21 6.95 -1.27
CA LEU A 13 8.44 5.67 -1.89
C LEU A 13 8.19 4.55 -0.87
N PHE A 14 7.46 3.53 -1.31
CA PHE A 14 7.39 2.24 -0.64
C PHE A 14 8.51 1.37 -1.19
N THR A 15 9.29 0.74 -0.33
CA THR A 15 10.34 -0.21 -0.72
C THR A 15 10.13 -1.52 0.03
N CYS A 16 9.94 -2.60 -0.72
CA CYS A 16 9.87 -3.94 -0.16
C CYS A 16 11.28 -4.45 0.18
N GLU A 17 11.49 -4.90 1.41
CA GLU A 17 12.79 -5.41 1.86
C GLU A 17 13.07 -6.86 1.42
N LEU A 18 12.09 -7.54 0.80
CA LEU A 18 12.25 -8.92 0.32
C LEU A 18 12.54 -9.00 -1.18
N CYS A 19 11.91 -8.14 -1.97
CA CYS A 19 12.05 -8.14 -3.44
C CYS A 19 12.57 -6.81 -4.01
N GLU A 20 12.92 -5.85 -3.15
CA GLU A 20 13.47 -4.53 -3.51
C GLU A 20 12.52 -3.68 -4.37
N LEU A 21 11.26 -4.10 -4.52
CA LEU A 21 10.24 -3.36 -5.24
C LEU A 21 10.08 -1.97 -4.63
N THR A 22 10.40 -0.95 -5.42
CA THR A 22 10.26 0.44 -5.01
C THR A 22 9.22 1.13 -5.87
N THR A 23 8.16 1.66 -5.25
CA THR A 23 7.07 2.32 -5.97
C THR A 23 6.48 3.47 -5.14
N PRO A 24 6.06 4.58 -5.76
CA PRO A 24 5.43 5.68 -5.04
C PRO A 24 4.13 5.26 -4.35
N PHE A 25 3.93 5.75 -3.13
CA PHE A 25 2.66 5.61 -2.40
C PHE A 25 2.03 6.97 -2.15
N THR A 26 0.70 7.00 -2.10
CA THR A 26 -0.08 8.23 -1.88
C THR A 26 -0.71 8.30 -0.50
N TYR A 27 -0.82 7.17 0.21
CA TYR A 27 -1.32 7.11 1.57
C TYR A 27 -0.70 5.94 2.37
N TYR A 28 -0.52 6.14 3.67
CA TYR A 28 -0.11 5.12 4.62
C TYR A 28 -1.04 5.17 5.84
N GLY A 29 -1.59 4.02 6.21
CA GLY A 29 -2.44 3.88 7.39
C GLY A 29 -3.52 2.81 7.26
N GLN A 30 -4.29 2.62 8.32
CA GLN A 30 -5.34 1.60 8.40
C GLN A 30 -6.65 2.01 7.73
N LYS A 31 -6.90 3.32 7.56
CA LYS A 31 -8.19 3.86 7.12
C LYS A 31 -8.01 4.73 5.88
N PRO A 32 -8.00 4.15 4.67
CA PRO A 32 -7.93 4.95 3.45
C PRO A 32 -9.06 6.00 3.44
N PRO A 33 -8.75 7.27 3.11
CA PRO A 33 -9.78 8.27 2.87
C PRO A 33 -10.67 7.80 1.69
N ASN A 34 -11.99 8.02 1.78
CA ASN A 34 -13.02 7.59 0.82
C ASN A 34 -13.62 6.16 0.91
N THR A 35 -13.29 5.32 1.90
CA THR A 35 -13.99 4.03 2.08
C THR A 35 -14.85 4.02 3.34
N ARG A 36 -16.18 4.06 3.20
CA ARG A 36 -17.13 4.27 4.31
C ARG A 36 -17.21 3.14 5.37
N ALA A 37 -16.50 2.02 5.25
CA ALA A 37 -16.62 0.93 6.22
C ALA A 37 -15.45 -0.08 6.29
N ILE A 38 -14.31 0.18 5.65
CA ILE A 38 -13.19 -0.78 5.63
C ILE A 38 -12.06 -0.24 6.49
N VAL A 39 -11.78 -0.94 7.60
CA VAL A 39 -10.59 -0.74 8.43
C VAL A 39 -9.65 -1.91 8.13
N LEU A 40 -8.46 -1.60 7.64
CA LEU A 40 -7.41 -2.61 7.50
C LEU A 40 -6.89 -2.96 8.89
N LEU A 41 -6.63 -4.25 9.12
CA LEU A 41 -6.13 -4.74 10.41
C LEU A 41 -4.71 -4.23 10.72
N GLU A 42 -3.97 -3.79 9.71
CA GLU A 42 -2.59 -3.27 9.80
C GLU A 42 -2.43 -1.98 8.99
N GLU A 43 -1.42 -1.17 9.33
CA GLU A 43 -1.06 0.04 8.58
C GLU A 43 -0.45 -0.35 7.23
N CYS A 44 -1.17 -0.03 6.15
CA CYS A 44 -0.77 -0.41 4.79
C CYS A 44 -0.34 0.81 3.97
N TYR A 45 0.59 0.58 3.05
CA TYR A 45 0.96 1.51 1.99
C TYR A 45 0.01 1.32 0.82
N VAL A 46 -0.60 2.41 0.36
CA VAL A 46 -1.52 2.38 -0.77
C VAL A 46 -1.15 3.45 -1.78
N MET A 47 -1.37 3.14 -3.05
CA MET A 47 -1.31 4.10 -4.15
C MET A 47 -2.69 4.21 -4.80
N ARG A 48 -2.92 5.29 -5.53
CA ARG A 48 -4.03 5.36 -6.47
C ARG A 48 -3.74 4.45 -7.66
N ASP A 49 -4.75 3.73 -8.13
CA ASP A 49 -4.60 2.92 -9.33
C ASP A 49 -4.35 3.83 -10.57
N PRO A 50 -3.18 3.75 -11.24
CA PRO A 50 -2.87 4.60 -12.38
C PRO A 50 -3.63 4.21 -13.66
N PHE A 51 -4.22 3.02 -13.70
CA PHE A 51 -5.03 2.52 -14.81
C PHE A 51 -6.51 2.84 -14.63
N CYS A 52 -6.93 3.24 -13.43
CA CYS A 52 -8.30 3.62 -13.15
C CYS A 52 -8.47 5.15 -13.02
N PRO A 53 -9.20 5.81 -13.93
CA PRO A 53 -9.49 7.24 -13.82
C PRO A 53 -10.42 7.57 -12.64
N GLU A 54 -11.15 6.59 -12.09
CA GLU A 54 -12.00 6.75 -10.92
C GLU A 54 -11.16 7.07 -9.67
N LYS A 55 -11.56 8.12 -8.93
CA LYS A 55 -10.83 8.62 -7.75
C LYS A 55 -10.92 7.71 -6.53
N GLU A 56 -11.75 6.68 -6.61
CA GLU A 56 -12.13 5.86 -5.45
C GLU A 56 -11.47 4.47 -5.45
N LYS A 57 -10.72 4.11 -6.51
CA LYS A 57 -9.97 2.86 -6.56
C LYS A 57 -8.53 3.06 -6.09
N PHE A 58 -8.16 2.31 -5.05
CA PHE A 58 -6.84 2.28 -4.46
C PHE A 58 -6.22 0.90 -4.62
N LEU A 59 -4.90 0.87 -4.81
CA LEU A 59 -4.10 -0.34 -4.86
C LEU A 59 -3.27 -0.43 -3.58
N VAL A 60 -3.37 -1.54 -2.88
CA VAL A 60 -2.52 -1.82 -1.72
C VAL A 60 -1.16 -2.31 -2.24
N LEU A 61 -0.09 -1.69 -1.75
CA LEU A 61 1.29 -2.02 -2.13
C LEU A 61 1.88 -3.08 -1.22
N GLY A 62 1.60 -2.94 0.08
CA GLY A 62 2.25 -3.71 1.13
C GLY A 62 1.93 -3.18 2.52
N SER A 63 2.50 -3.83 3.52
CA SER A 63 2.43 -3.44 4.93
C SER A 63 3.77 -3.69 5.62
N THR A 64 3.89 -3.21 6.85
CA THR A 64 5.02 -3.57 7.71
C THR A 64 4.64 -4.84 8.46
N CYS A 65 5.40 -5.91 8.29
CA CYS A 65 5.16 -7.18 8.97
C CYS A 65 5.30 -7.01 10.48
N SER A 66 4.23 -7.29 11.24
CA SER A 66 4.23 -7.17 12.71
C SER A 66 5.25 -8.08 13.41
N LEU A 67 5.65 -9.21 12.79
CA LEU A 67 6.57 -10.17 13.40
C LEU A 67 8.04 -9.79 13.22
N CYS A 68 8.44 -9.42 12.01
CA CYS A 68 9.86 -9.14 11.69
C CYS A 68 10.14 -7.66 11.47
N ARG A 69 9.12 -6.78 11.56
CA ARG A 69 9.18 -5.33 11.35
C ARG A 69 9.67 -4.91 9.96
N LYS A 70 9.74 -5.84 9.01
CA LYS A 70 10.13 -5.58 7.62
C LYS A 70 8.96 -5.08 6.79
N THR A 71 9.25 -4.16 5.88
CA THR A 71 8.29 -3.67 4.89
C THR A 71 8.18 -4.68 3.75
N VAL A 72 6.98 -5.23 3.56
CA VAL A 72 6.73 -6.32 2.60
C VAL A 72 5.57 -5.98 1.69
N CYS A 73 5.71 -6.26 0.39
CA CYS A 73 4.66 -6.02 -0.58
C CYS A 73 3.57 -7.10 -0.51
N VAL A 74 2.33 -6.73 -0.83
CA VAL A 74 1.24 -7.70 -1.06
C VAL A 74 1.44 -8.34 -2.44
N SER A 75 2.49 -9.16 -2.57
CA SER A 75 2.71 -9.90 -3.81
C SER A 75 1.53 -10.85 -4.01
N ALA A 76 0.84 -10.73 -5.13
CA ALA A 76 -0.12 -11.74 -5.57
C ALA A 76 0.67 -13.01 -5.85
N GLU A 77 0.52 -13.98 -4.95
CA GLU A 77 0.99 -15.36 -5.07
C GLU A 77 2.50 -15.62 -4.97
N LEU A 78 2.81 -16.37 -3.92
CA LEU A 78 3.89 -17.35 -3.88
C LEU A 78 3.76 -18.36 -5.04
N GLN A 79 4.25 -18.03 -6.23
CA GLN A 79 4.57 -19.01 -7.27
C GLN A 79 5.96 -18.66 -7.84
N SER A 80 7.08 -19.14 -7.28
CA SER A 80 7.59 -20.47 -7.63
C SER A 80 8.70 -20.90 -6.64
N VAL A 81 8.34 -21.69 -5.63
CA VAL A 81 9.22 -22.74 -5.09
C VAL A 81 8.47 -24.06 -5.31
N LEU A 82 8.45 -24.51 -6.57
CA LEU A 82 7.99 -25.84 -6.98
C LEU A 82 8.39 -26.10 -8.45
N HIS A 83 9.68 -26.32 -8.71
CA HIS A 83 10.29 -27.58 -9.15
C HIS A 83 11.73 -27.32 -9.62
#